data_AF-A0A7X2IZ33-F1
#
_entry.id   AF-A0A7X2IZ33-F1
#
_cell.length_a   1.000
_cell.length_b   1.000
_cell.length_c   1.000
_cell.angle_alpha   90.00
_cell.angle_beta   90.00
_cell.angle_gamma   90.00
#
_symmetry.space_group_name_H-M   'P 1'
#
loop_
_entity.id
_entity.type
_entity.pdbx_description
1 polymer ?
#
loop_
_entity_poly.entity_id
_entity_poly.type
_entity_poly.pdbx_seq_one_letter_code
_entity_poly.pdbx_strand_id
1 'polypeptide(L)'
;MLVNWKKPLSVYWLIFVPIISLYIFSERNSILLKAETEDATLNFWDVILVSVNDLYLIVYLMFPIFLLKTGHQLANSFEYTQLVRWGSYKRWIIQNLKVFSLFNVCLLLLWNLCSLVVSFGLPFTLQWSEFGQLNLDGNEILYTLSSNFSQPLYALILQFLLFFLAMHTIQLVLSILYVLTKSKRAIYTCLSFLYVMSILSFKVIPVTYKWLLLPNYLSLFHGVESFSSTWASFLVLILLLGIALISLQFIGRDFRLLKENFIEVAPIGIFIGLILLGIVFQAMKYSDANLTAMDLWLLAFFGTTHEAFQILSLSFYVIVFIGFVYFVQLFLQKQLMELSHYSIIRYESLVKWFWGWFSAILRNTIVFLLLLTVSTLIISVGFGFSLSLNSRLLPDVSAFIFSYQFFINGFLQITFYVLLIVLISWITKDVLKSFVTLLIFIVFMFPGINFDYLIPIGLNSMGQLFINPTPYTHSIVLVISVLAELTILVYLLRRKDFIL
;
A
#
# COMPACT_ATOMS: atom_id res chain seq x y z
N MET A 1 -8.20 33.08 11.98
CA MET A 1 -7.71 33.16 10.59
C MET A 1 -8.35 32.13 9.62
N LEU A 2 -9.02 31.06 10.09
CA LEU A 2 -9.51 29.93 9.25
C LEU A 2 -11.01 29.98 8.86
N VAL A 3 -11.72 31.10 9.11
CA VAL A 3 -13.21 31.12 9.03
C VAL A 3 -13.77 31.51 7.64
N ASN A 4 -12.97 32.11 6.75
CA ASN A 4 -13.45 32.69 5.48
C ASN A 4 -13.05 31.91 4.20
N TRP A 5 -12.92 30.59 4.29
CA TRP A 5 -12.58 29.71 3.15
C TRP A 5 -13.79 29.30 2.28
N LYS A 6 -14.97 29.88 2.55
CA LYS A 6 -16.22 29.62 1.82
C LYS A 6 -16.24 30.17 0.40
N LYS A 7 -15.43 31.19 0.08
CA LYS A 7 -15.33 31.72 -1.29
C LYS A 7 -14.31 30.90 -2.10
N PRO A 8 -14.62 30.55 -3.37
CA PRO A 8 -13.70 29.80 -4.23
C PRO A 8 -12.40 30.57 -4.48
N LEU A 9 -12.49 31.90 -4.59
CA LEU A 9 -11.37 32.83 -4.58
C LEU A 9 -11.38 33.62 -3.27
N SER A 10 -10.36 33.42 -2.43
CA SER A 10 -10.07 34.29 -1.31
C SER A 10 -8.70 34.92 -1.54
N VAL A 11 -8.53 36.19 -1.13
CA VAL A 11 -7.27 36.94 -1.26
C VAL A 11 -6.08 36.18 -0.65
N TYR A 12 -6.33 35.27 0.29
CA TYR A 12 -5.33 34.40 0.90
C TYR A 12 -4.55 33.53 -0.12
N TRP A 13 -5.11 33.21 -1.29
CA TRP A 13 -4.39 32.44 -2.31
C TRP A 13 -3.28 33.23 -2.99
N LEU A 14 -3.32 34.58 -2.93
CA LEU A 14 -2.23 35.42 -3.46
C LEU A 14 -0.93 35.28 -2.68
N ILE A 15 -0.95 34.72 -1.45
CA ILE A 15 0.26 34.43 -0.68
C ILE A 15 1.16 33.42 -1.41
N PHE A 16 0.59 32.54 -2.24
CA PHE A 16 1.37 31.57 -2.99
C PHE A 16 2.04 32.15 -4.24
N VAL A 17 1.55 33.28 -4.76
CA VAL A 17 2.15 33.97 -5.93
C VAL A 17 3.64 34.26 -5.72
N PRO A 18 4.09 34.95 -4.65
CA PRO A 18 5.51 35.22 -4.47
C PRO A 18 6.34 33.94 -4.30
N ILE A 19 5.80 32.91 -3.63
CA ILE A 19 6.50 31.63 -3.42
C ILE A 19 6.73 30.92 -4.77
N ILE A 20 5.67 30.78 -5.57
CA ILE A 20 5.73 30.18 -6.90
C ILE A 20 6.66 30.99 -7.80
N SER A 21 6.50 32.32 -7.85
CA SER A 21 7.33 33.18 -8.70
C SER A 21 8.81 33.14 -8.32
N LEU A 22 9.16 33.11 -7.03
CA LEU A 22 10.56 32.99 -6.60
C LEU A 22 11.17 31.64 -6.99
N TYR A 23 10.40 30.56 -6.84
CA TYR A 23 10.85 29.23 -7.26
C TYR A 23 11.09 29.18 -8.78
N ILE A 24 10.11 29.64 -9.58
CA ILE A 24 10.24 29.66 -11.04
C ILE A 24 11.38 30.58 -11.48
N PHE A 25 11.62 31.68 -10.77
CA PHE A 25 12.74 32.57 -11.06
C PHE A 25 14.10 31.89 -10.80
N SER A 26 14.19 31.06 -9.75
CA SER A 26 15.37 30.23 -9.51
C SER A 26 15.59 29.23 -10.64
N GLU A 27 14.54 28.53 -11.09
CA GLU A 27 14.61 27.60 -12.22
C GLU A 27 14.95 28.31 -13.54
N ARG A 28 14.40 29.50 -13.78
CA ARG A 28 14.76 30.31 -14.95
C ARG A 28 16.26 30.60 -14.99
N ASN A 29 16.85 30.96 -13.86
CA ASN A 29 18.29 31.25 -13.79
C ASN A 29 19.14 29.98 -13.96
N SER A 30 18.69 28.83 -13.46
CA SER A 30 19.39 27.56 -13.65
C SER A 30 19.41 27.14 -15.13
N ILE A 31 18.29 27.31 -15.84
CA ILE A 31 18.18 27.02 -17.27
C ILE A 31 19.00 28.01 -18.11
N LEU A 32 18.97 29.30 -17.77
CA LEU A 32 19.77 30.32 -18.46
C LEU A 32 21.26 30.02 -18.40
N LEU A 33 21.79 29.70 -17.22
CA LEU A 33 23.19 29.33 -17.05
C LEU A 33 23.58 28.09 -17.88
N LYS A 34 22.70 27.09 -17.94
CA LYS A 34 22.92 25.88 -18.75
C LYS A 34 22.88 26.14 -20.25
N ALA A 35 21.99 27.01 -20.70
CA ALA A 35 21.90 27.38 -22.11
C ALA A 35 23.11 28.19 -22.55
N GLU A 36 23.60 29.09 -21.69
CA GLU A 36 24.84 29.85 -21.92
C GLU A 36 26.07 28.94 -22.01
N THR A 37 26.15 27.86 -21.20
CA THR A 37 27.27 26.91 -21.29
C THR A 37 27.29 26.08 -22.57
N GLU A 38 26.13 25.89 -23.19
CA GLU A 38 25.94 25.06 -24.39
C GLU A 38 25.78 25.90 -25.67
N ASP A 39 25.97 27.23 -25.58
CA ASP A 39 25.76 28.21 -26.67
C ASP A 39 24.39 28.05 -27.38
N ALA A 40 23.36 27.64 -26.64
CA ALA A 40 22.04 27.32 -27.18
C ALA A 40 21.02 28.43 -26.90
N THR A 41 20.15 28.71 -27.87
CA THR A 41 19.08 29.70 -27.68
C THR A 41 17.94 29.14 -26.83
N LEU A 42 17.41 29.98 -25.93
CA LEU A 42 16.21 29.70 -25.12
C LEU A 42 14.98 30.41 -25.66
N ASN A 43 13.81 29.83 -25.40
CA ASN A 43 12.52 30.41 -25.74
C ASN A 43 11.68 30.65 -24.47
N PHE A 44 10.72 31.55 -24.59
CA PHE A 44 9.69 31.85 -23.61
C PHE A 44 8.99 30.60 -23.06
N TRP A 45 8.72 29.59 -23.89
CA TRP A 45 8.03 28.37 -23.47
C TRP A 45 8.85 27.45 -22.58
N ASP A 46 10.18 27.53 -22.64
CA ASP A 46 11.07 26.60 -21.94
C ASP A 46 10.91 26.73 -20.43
N VAL A 47 10.94 27.98 -19.94
CA VAL A 47 10.73 28.30 -18.52
C VAL A 47 9.34 27.88 -18.07
N ILE A 48 8.31 28.09 -18.90
CA ILE A 48 6.93 27.72 -18.56
C ILE A 48 6.82 26.20 -18.45
N LEU A 49 7.26 25.46 -19.46
CA LEU A 49 7.10 24.01 -19.51
C LEU A 49 7.93 23.31 -18.44
N VAL A 50 9.15 23.77 -18.15
CA VAL A 50 9.92 23.27 -17.00
C VAL A 50 9.15 23.54 -15.71
N SER A 51 8.70 24.77 -15.49
CA SER A 51 8.01 25.11 -14.23
C SER A 51 6.72 24.32 -13.99
N VAL A 52 5.93 24.05 -15.04
CA VAL A 52 4.62 23.38 -14.91
C VAL A 52 4.77 21.85 -14.86
N ASN A 53 5.91 21.29 -15.29
CA ASN A 53 6.18 19.85 -15.24
C ASN A 53 7.15 19.44 -14.11
N ASP A 54 7.78 20.39 -13.44
CA ASP A 54 8.69 20.15 -12.31
C ASP A 54 7.96 19.46 -11.14
N LEU A 55 8.38 18.24 -10.83
CA LEU A 55 7.81 17.46 -9.73
C LEU A 55 8.08 18.04 -8.36
N TYR A 56 9.18 18.77 -8.15
CA TYR A 56 9.43 19.39 -6.85
C TYR A 56 8.37 20.43 -6.55
N LEU A 57 8.07 21.31 -7.52
CA LEU A 57 7.01 22.29 -7.38
C LEU A 57 5.63 21.61 -7.24
N ILE A 58 5.36 20.58 -8.03
CA ILE A 58 4.10 19.85 -8.00
C ILE A 58 3.90 19.14 -6.65
N VAL A 59 4.84 18.29 -6.22
CA VAL A 59 4.68 17.38 -5.09
C VAL A 59 4.79 18.14 -3.76
N TYR A 60 5.68 19.13 -3.65
CA TYR A 60 5.91 19.82 -2.38
C TYR A 60 5.05 21.07 -2.18
N LEU A 61 4.50 21.66 -3.24
CA LEU A 61 3.69 22.89 -3.13
C LEU A 61 2.29 22.72 -3.69
N MET A 62 2.15 22.43 -4.99
CA MET A 62 0.84 22.45 -5.65
C MET A 62 -0.08 21.36 -5.11
N PHE A 63 0.36 20.11 -5.12
CA PHE A 63 -0.43 18.96 -4.70
C PHE A 63 -0.90 19.05 -3.24
N PRO A 64 -0.05 19.44 -2.25
CA PRO A 64 -0.50 19.70 -0.88
C PRO A 64 -1.59 20.76 -0.77
N ILE A 65 -1.48 21.85 -1.53
CA ILE A 65 -2.51 22.90 -1.55
C ILE A 65 -3.86 22.33 -2.01
N PHE A 66 -3.85 21.50 -3.06
CA PHE A 66 -5.06 20.82 -3.53
C PHE A 66 -5.64 19.88 -2.46
N LEU A 67 -4.80 19.02 -1.87
CA LEU A 67 -5.22 18.08 -0.81
C LEU A 67 -5.81 18.81 0.40
N LEU A 68 -5.20 19.92 0.82
CA LEU A 68 -5.70 20.76 1.92
C LEU A 68 -7.06 21.37 1.59
N LYS A 69 -7.24 21.89 0.37
CA LYS A 69 -8.53 22.43 -0.06
C LYS A 69 -9.60 21.34 -0.12
N THR A 70 -9.28 20.17 -0.68
CA THR A 70 -10.17 19.00 -0.71
C THR A 70 -10.59 18.59 0.69
N GLY A 71 -9.64 18.44 1.61
CA GLY A 71 -9.91 18.08 2.99
C GLY A 71 -10.79 19.09 3.71
N HIS A 72 -10.45 20.39 3.59
CA HIS A 72 -11.24 21.46 4.19
C HIS A 72 -12.67 21.49 3.62
N GLN A 73 -12.81 21.37 2.30
CA GLN A 73 -14.12 21.38 1.66
C GLN A 73 -14.97 20.21 2.14
N LEU A 74 -14.46 18.97 2.10
CA LEU A 74 -15.22 17.79 2.50
C LEU A 74 -15.54 17.76 4.01
N ALA A 75 -14.62 18.22 4.86
CA ALA A 75 -14.82 18.22 6.31
C ALA A 75 -15.85 19.25 6.79
N ASN A 76 -16.09 20.32 6.01
CA ASN A 76 -16.93 21.45 6.38
C ASN A 76 -18.20 21.60 5.53
N SER A 77 -18.29 20.97 4.35
CA SER A 77 -19.46 21.07 3.46
C SER A 77 -20.56 20.05 3.75
N PHE A 78 -20.34 19.14 4.70
CA PHE A 78 -21.33 18.12 5.04
C PHE A 78 -22.03 18.43 6.36
N GLU A 79 -23.17 19.09 6.22
CA GLU A 79 -24.16 19.21 7.27
C GLU A 79 -25.43 18.48 6.81
N TYR A 80 -26.08 17.74 7.72
CA TYR A 80 -27.33 17.04 7.42
C TYR A 80 -28.41 17.98 6.87
N THR A 81 -28.42 19.24 7.32
CA THR A 81 -29.28 20.32 6.82
C THR A 81 -29.07 20.63 5.34
N GLN A 82 -27.82 20.55 4.85
CA GLN A 82 -27.51 20.72 3.43
C GLN A 82 -27.94 19.49 2.66
N LEU A 83 -27.70 18.27 3.16
CA LEU A 83 -28.12 17.04 2.49
C LEU A 83 -29.65 16.99 2.25
N VAL A 84 -30.43 17.46 3.22
CA VAL A 84 -31.89 17.61 3.09
C VAL A 84 -32.26 18.60 1.98
N ARG A 85 -31.53 19.71 1.83
CA ARG A 85 -31.75 20.68 0.73
C ARG A 85 -31.37 20.14 -0.64
N TRP A 86 -30.31 19.33 -0.75
CA TRP A 86 -29.84 18.76 -2.02
C TRP A 86 -30.62 17.51 -2.47
N GLY A 87 -31.27 16.81 -1.54
CA GLY A 87 -32.15 15.67 -1.78
C GLY A 87 -31.46 14.35 -2.11
N SER A 88 -30.15 14.33 -2.42
CA SER A 88 -29.38 13.09 -2.59
C SER A 88 -27.87 13.30 -2.39
N TYR A 89 -27.18 12.24 -1.98
CA TYR A 89 -25.71 12.22 -1.90
C TYR A 89 -25.04 12.48 -3.25
N LYS A 90 -25.58 11.93 -4.35
CA LYS A 90 -25.08 12.16 -5.71
C LYS A 90 -25.05 13.65 -6.06
N ARG A 91 -26.14 14.38 -5.79
CA ARG A 91 -26.23 15.83 -6.07
C ARG A 91 -25.24 16.61 -5.21
N TRP A 92 -25.06 16.23 -3.95
CA TRP A 92 -24.05 16.85 -3.07
C TRP A 92 -22.62 16.63 -3.59
N ILE A 93 -22.26 15.41 -4.02
CA ILE A 93 -20.94 15.12 -4.60
C ILE A 93 -20.70 15.96 -5.86
N ILE A 94 -21.67 16.01 -6.78
CA ILE A 94 -21.56 16.80 -8.02
C ILE A 94 -21.40 18.28 -7.71
N GLN A 95 -22.15 18.81 -6.73
CA GLN A 95 -22.01 20.22 -6.36
C GLN A 95 -20.64 20.52 -5.75
N ASN A 96 -20.13 19.65 -4.90
CA ASN A 96 -18.78 19.79 -4.35
C ASN A 96 -17.73 19.78 -5.46
N LEU A 97 -17.88 18.88 -6.44
CA LEU A 97 -16.99 18.81 -7.59
C LEU A 97 -17.03 20.09 -8.43
N LYS A 98 -18.22 20.70 -8.63
CA LYS A 98 -18.34 22.01 -9.32
C LYS A 98 -17.61 23.14 -8.60
N VAL A 99 -17.78 23.24 -7.27
CA VAL A 99 -17.11 24.27 -6.46
C VAL A 99 -15.60 24.06 -6.47
N PHE A 100 -15.16 22.81 -6.37
CA PHE A 100 -13.75 22.44 -6.46
C PHE A 100 -13.18 22.73 -7.86
N SER A 101 -13.96 22.49 -8.93
CA SER A 101 -13.55 22.75 -10.31
C SER A 101 -13.18 24.21 -10.53
N LEU A 102 -14.00 25.15 -10.04
CA LEU A 102 -13.69 26.58 -10.11
C LEU A 102 -12.39 26.92 -9.38
N PHE A 103 -12.20 26.40 -8.17
CA PHE A 103 -10.94 26.56 -7.43
C PHE A 103 -9.74 26.01 -8.23
N ASN A 104 -9.88 24.82 -8.80
CA ASN A 104 -8.84 24.14 -9.55
C ASN A 104 -8.41 24.95 -10.78
N VAL A 105 -9.38 25.41 -11.59
CA VAL A 105 -9.09 26.29 -12.74
C VAL A 105 -8.39 27.57 -12.29
N CYS A 106 -8.88 28.23 -11.23
CA CYS A 106 -8.27 29.46 -10.76
C CYS A 106 -6.82 29.27 -10.26
N LEU A 107 -6.54 28.20 -9.54
CA LEU A 107 -5.19 27.92 -9.03
C LEU A 107 -4.24 27.54 -10.17
N LEU A 108 -4.68 26.73 -11.13
CA LEU A 108 -3.90 26.39 -12.31
C LEU A 108 -3.61 27.64 -13.17
N LEU A 109 -4.60 28.51 -13.37
CA LEU A 109 -4.39 29.77 -14.09
C LEU A 109 -3.39 30.67 -13.35
N LEU A 110 -3.49 30.79 -12.03
CA LEU A 110 -2.55 31.57 -11.22
C LEU A 110 -1.13 31.03 -11.35
N TRP A 111 -0.95 29.71 -11.27
CA TRP A 111 0.36 29.07 -11.45
C TRP A 111 0.94 29.35 -12.83
N ASN A 112 0.15 29.18 -13.90
CA ASN A 112 0.58 29.49 -15.26
C ASN A 112 0.87 30.98 -15.46
N LEU A 113 0.10 31.88 -14.83
CA LEU A 113 0.37 33.32 -14.86
C LEU A 113 1.69 33.67 -14.17
N CYS A 114 2.03 33.03 -13.05
CA CYS A 114 3.35 33.18 -12.44
C CYS A 114 4.46 32.75 -13.39
N SER A 115 4.31 31.60 -14.05
CA SER A 115 5.26 31.12 -15.06
C SER A 115 5.40 32.10 -16.23
N LEU A 116 4.29 32.64 -16.73
CA LEU A 116 4.27 33.64 -17.80
C LEU A 116 5.00 34.92 -17.39
N VAL A 117 4.75 35.41 -16.16
CA VAL A 117 5.37 36.65 -15.66
C VAL A 117 6.89 36.51 -15.56
N VAL A 118 7.37 35.37 -15.06
CA VAL A 118 8.82 35.12 -14.93
C VAL A 118 9.50 34.93 -16.29
N SER A 119 8.76 34.47 -17.30
CA SER A 119 9.28 34.23 -18.64
C SER A 119 9.42 35.51 -19.48
N PHE A 120 8.88 36.65 -19.02
CA PHE A 120 9.05 37.93 -19.72
C PHE A 120 10.54 38.29 -19.88
N GLY A 121 10.89 38.79 -21.06
CA GLY A 121 12.26 39.13 -21.44
C GLY A 121 12.99 38.06 -22.24
N LEU A 122 12.41 36.86 -22.40
CA LEU A 122 12.88 35.84 -23.34
C LEU A 122 12.25 36.01 -24.73
N PRO A 123 12.92 35.58 -25.82
CA PRO A 123 12.33 35.64 -27.15
C PRO A 123 11.12 34.71 -27.22
N PHE A 124 10.08 35.16 -27.94
CA PHE A 124 8.83 34.41 -28.10
C PHE A 124 8.76 33.80 -29.50
N THR A 125 8.78 32.48 -29.59
CA THR A 125 8.50 31.75 -30.84
C THR A 125 7.57 30.57 -30.56
N LEU A 126 6.74 30.18 -31.54
CA LEU A 126 5.86 29.00 -31.41
C LEU A 126 6.56 27.68 -31.70
N GLN A 127 7.84 27.71 -32.04
CA GLN A 127 8.67 26.53 -32.27
C GLN A 127 9.46 26.21 -30.99
N TRP A 128 9.91 24.96 -30.88
CA TRP A 128 10.85 24.58 -29.82
C TRP A 128 12.16 25.36 -29.96
N SER A 129 12.74 25.73 -28.83
CA SER A 129 14.09 26.29 -28.80
C SER A 129 15.13 25.25 -29.18
N GLU A 130 16.32 25.71 -29.54
CA GLU A 130 17.47 24.82 -29.75
C GLU A 130 17.81 24.07 -28.46
N PHE A 131 17.82 24.79 -27.32
CA PHE A 131 18.07 24.18 -26.02
C PHE A 131 17.08 23.07 -25.70
N GLY A 132 15.79 23.25 -25.95
CA GLY A 132 14.76 22.24 -25.66
C GLY A 132 14.88 20.96 -26.51
N GLN A 133 15.71 20.96 -27.56
CA GLN A 133 15.96 19.79 -28.41
C GLN A 133 17.26 19.05 -28.03
N LEU A 134 18.08 19.62 -27.15
CA LEU A 134 19.32 19.00 -26.71
C LEU A 134 19.07 17.91 -25.66
N ASN A 135 19.56 16.71 -25.93
CA ASN A 135 19.54 15.60 -24.98
C ASN A 135 20.70 15.73 -23.99
N LEU A 136 20.49 16.54 -22.95
CA LEU A 136 21.48 16.83 -21.91
C LEU A 136 20.94 16.48 -20.53
N ASP A 137 21.85 16.08 -19.63
CA ASP A 137 21.52 15.78 -18.25
C ASP A 137 20.90 17.01 -17.56
N GLY A 138 19.69 16.84 -17.03
CA GLY A 138 18.91 17.92 -16.43
C GLY A 138 18.20 18.85 -17.43
N ASN A 139 18.07 18.45 -18.69
CA ASN A 139 17.15 19.02 -19.69
C ASN A 139 16.07 18.01 -20.15
N GLU A 140 15.95 16.90 -19.43
CA GLU A 140 15.08 15.76 -19.78
C GLU A 140 13.62 16.17 -20.00
N ILE A 141 13.13 17.15 -19.22
CA ILE A 141 11.77 17.67 -19.33
C ILE A 141 11.52 18.25 -20.72
N LEU A 142 12.36 19.18 -21.18
CA LEU A 142 12.15 19.84 -22.47
C LEU A 142 12.44 18.90 -23.62
N TYR A 143 13.50 18.09 -23.52
CA TYR A 143 13.86 17.12 -24.55
C TYR A 143 12.73 16.11 -24.80
N THR A 144 12.16 15.54 -23.74
CA THR A 144 11.08 14.55 -23.85
C THR A 144 9.79 15.17 -24.37
N LEU A 145 9.50 16.42 -24.02
CA LEU A 145 8.32 17.11 -24.54
C LEU A 145 8.53 17.53 -26.01
N SER A 146 9.72 18.00 -26.39
CA SER A 146 10.02 18.40 -27.77
C SER A 146 10.05 17.22 -28.74
N SER A 147 10.50 16.05 -28.28
CA SER A 147 10.50 14.83 -29.10
C SER A 147 9.09 14.27 -29.36
N ASN A 148 8.13 14.54 -28.48
CA ASN A 148 6.78 13.96 -28.54
C ASN A 148 5.70 14.93 -29.05
N PHE A 149 5.96 16.24 -29.00
CA PHE A 149 4.99 17.26 -29.41
C PHE A 149 5.59 18.19 -30.45
N SER A 150 4.85 18.50 -31.51
CA SER A 150 5.32 19.40 -32.57
C SER A 150 5.44 20.87 -32.12
N GLN A 151 4.66 21.28 -31.11
CA GLN A 151 4.65 22.65 -30.60
C GLN A 151 4.57 22.66 -29.06
N PRO A 152 5.26 23.59 -28.39
CA PRO A 152 5.26 23.72 -26.93
C PRO A 152 3.87 24.06 -26.35
N LEU A 153 3.04 24.79 -27.11
CA LEU A 153 1.69 25.13 -26.69
C LEU A 153 0.82 23.88 -26.44
N TYR A 154 0.98 22.84 -27.26
CA TYR A 154 0.23 21.58 -27.07
C TYR A 154 0.64 20.87 -25.79
N ALA A 155 1.94 20.83 -25.47
CA ALA A 155 2.43 20.26 -24.22
C ALA A 155 1.85 21.01 -23.01
N LEU A 156 1.77 22.35 -23.06
CA LEU A 156 1.20 23.15 -21.99
C LEU A 156 -0.29 22.87 -21.77
N ILE A 157 -1.08 22.85 -22.86
CA ILE A 157 -2.52 22.56 -22.80
C ILE A 157 -2.77 21.16 -22.26
N LEU A 158 -2.00 20.16 -22.71
CA LEU A 158 -2.13 18.79 -22.23
C LEU A 158 -1.72 18.66 -20.76
N GLN A 159 -0.66 19.32 -20.32
CA GLN A 159 -0.27 19.32 -18.92
C GLN A 159 -1.35 19.95 -18.03
N PHE A 160 -1.95 21.06 -18.47
CA PHE A 160 -3.10 21.67 -17.78
C PHE A 160 -4.27 20.68 -17.68
N LEU A 161 -4.62 20.02 -18.78
CA LEU A 161 -5.71 19.05 -18.83
C LEU A 161 -5.44 17.83 -17.94
N LEU A 162 -4.22 17.29 -17.98
CA LEU A 162 -3.80 16.13 -17.20
C LEU A 162 -3.94 16.42 -15.71
N PHE A 163 -3.34 17.51 -15.25
CA PHE A 163 -3.38 17.92 -13.85
C PHE A 163 -4.82 18.19 -13.39
N PHE A 164 -5.60 18.89 -14.21
CA PHE A 164 -7.01 19.16 -13.93
C PHE A 164 -7.80 17.86 -13.72
N LEU A 165 -7.61 16.88 -14.61
CA LEU A 165 -8.31 15.60 -14.59
C LEU A 165 -7.86 14.72 -13.41
N ALA A 166 -6.57 14.73 -13.08
CA ALA A 166 -6.03 14.05 -11.91
C ALA A 166 -6.67 14.58 -10.61
N MET A 167 -6.69 15.90 -10.42
CA MET A 167 -7.32 16.52 -9.24
C MET A 167 -8.83 16.24 -9.16
N HIS A 168 -9.54 16.24 -10.30
CA HIS A 168 -10.97 15.90 -10.31
C HIS A 168 -11.21 14.44 -9.92
N THR A 169 -10.37 13.53 -10.39
CA THR A 169 -10.45 12.11 -10.05
C THR A 169 -10.24 11.90 -8.55
N ILE A 170 -9.19 12.51 -7.98
CA ILE A 170 -8.90 12.45 -6.53
C ILE A 170 -10.05 13.05 -5.71
N GLN A 171 -10.55 14.24 -6.08
CA GLN A 171 -11.67 14.88 -5.40
C GLN A 171 -12.93 14.02 -5.42
N LEU A 172 -13.25 13.40 -6.56
CA LEU A 172 -14.43 12.55 -6.72
C LEU A 172 -14.33 11.31 -5.84
N VAL A 173 -13.19 10.60 -5.89
CA VAL A 173 -12.94 9.40 -5.07
C VAL A 173 -13.02 9.74 -3.58
N LEU A 174 -12.41 10.83 -3.13
CA LEU A 174 -12.48 11.27 -1.73
C LEU A 174 -13.90 11.69 -1.31
N SER A 175 -14.66 12.30 -2.21
CA SER A 175 -16.07 12.64 -1.95
C SER A 175 -16.92 11.38 -1.75
N ILE A 176 -16.69 10.35 -2.56
CA ILE A 176 -17.35 9.04 -2.45
C ILE A 176 -16.97 8.37 -1.13
N LEU A 177 -15.66 8.27 -0.84
CA LEU A 177 -15.12 7.72 0.40
C LEU A 177 -15.74 8.41 1.63
N TYR A 178 -15.86 9.73 1.57
CA TYR A 178 -16.43 10.49 2.66
C TYR A 178 -17.91 10.20 2.88
N VAL A 179 -18.71 10.09 1.82
CA VAL A 179 -20.14 9.73 1.95
C VAL A 179 -20.30 8.33 2.53
N LEU A 180 -19.44 7.39 2.15
CA LEU A 180 -19.48 6.00 2.63
C LEU A 180 -19.07 5.88 4.11
N THR A 181 -17.99 6.56 4.50
CA THR A 181 -17.41 6.45 5.86
C THR A 181 -18.05 7.42 6.86
N LYS A 182 -18.53 8.57 6.40
CA LYS A 182 -19.01 9.71 7.21
C LYS A 182 -18.02 10.17 8.28
N SER A 183 -16.74 9.83 8.12
CA SER A 183 -15.70 10.06 9.13
C SER A 183 -14.69 11.08 8.63
N LYS A 184 -14.53 12.18 9.38
CA LYS A 184 -13.47 13.17 9.10
C LYS A 184 -12.08 12.56 9.23
N ARG A 185 -11.92 11.61 10.17
CA ARG A 185 -10.65 10.89 10.38
C ARG A 185 -10.25 10.12 9.12
N ALA A 186 -11.19 9.42 8.48
CA ALA A 186 -10.94 8.63 7.28
C ALA A 186 -10.47 9.50 6.09
N ILE A 187 -11.01 10.72 5.94
CA ILE A 187 -10.52 11.66 4.91
C ILE A 187 -9.08 12.06 5.24
N TYR A 188 -8.81 12.53 6.46
CA TYR A 188 -7.48 13.05 6.79
C TYR A 188 -6.40 11.97 6.72
N THR A 189 -6.71 10.72 7.09
CA THR A 189 -5.79 9.59 6.88
C THR A 189 -5.55 9.33 5.40
N CYS A 190 -6.59 9.35 4.56
CA CYS A 190 -6.44 9.15 3.13
C CYS A 190 -5.66 10.28 2.44
N LEU A 191 -5.90 11.54 2.82
CA LEU A 191 -5.13 12.69 2.33
C LEU A 191 -3.66 12.62 2.73
N SER A 192 -3.39 12.27 3.99
CA SER A 192 -2.02 12.10 4.49
C SER A 192 -1.32 10.96 3.74
N PHE A 193 -2.02 9.85 3.52
CA PHE A 193 -1.52 8.73 2.73
C PHE A 193 -1.21 9.15 1.28
N LEU A 194 -2.11 9.86 0.59
CA LEU A 194 -1.86 10.33 -0.78
C LEU A 194 -0.65 11.26 -0.86
N TYR A 195 -0.46 12.13 0.12
CA TYR A 195 0.71 13.01 0.18
C TYR A 195 2.01 12.23 0.40
N VAL A 196 2.04 11.30 1.36
CA VAL A 196 3.21 10.43 1.58
C VAL A 196 3.51 9.60 0.34
N MET A 197 2.48 9.03 -0.30
CA MET A 197 2.62 8.29 -1.54
C MET A 197 3.15 9.15 -2.68
N SER A 198 2.80 10.44 -2.78
CA SER A 198 3.37 11.33 -3.79
C SER A 198 4.89 11.52 -3.63
N ILE A 199 5.37 11.64 -2.38
CA ILE A 199 6.79 11.79 -2.08
C ILE A 199 7.54 10.48 -2.35
N LEU A 200 6.99 9.36 -1.87
CA LEU A 200 7.61 8.05 -2.04
C LEU A 200 7.63 7.61 -3.51
N SER A 201 6.57 7.89 -4.27
CA SER A 201 6.49 7.54 -5.69
C SER A 201 7.57 8.24 -6.50
N PHE A 202 7.89 9.49 -6.17
CA PHE A 202 8.91 10.24 -6.88
C PHE A 202 10.34 9.73 -6.60
N LYS A 203 10.65 9.32 -5.36
CA LYS A 203 12.04 9.02 -4.96
C LYS A 203 12.39 7.54 -4.77
N VAL A 204 11.41 6.70 -4.43
CA VAL A 204 11.67 5.36 -3.87
C VAL A 204 11.12 4.26 -4.75
N ILE A 205 9.97 4.48 -5.39
CA ILE A 205 9.30 3.43 -6.15
C ILE A 205 9.99 3.24 -7.51
N PRO A 206 10.40 2.01 -7.88
CA PRO A 206 11.02 1.74 -9.17
C PRO A 206 10.13 2.06 -10.36
N VAL A 207 10.73 2.48 -11.48
CA VAL A 207 10.05 2.81 -12.75
C VAL A 207 9.26 1.62 -13.32
N THR A 208 9.63 0.38 -12.98
CA THR A 208 8.88 -0.84 -13.35
C THR A 208 7.42 -0.80 -12.87
N TYR A 209 7.13 -0.09 -11.78
CA TYR A 209 5.77 0.09 -11.24
C TYR A 209 5.10 1.38 -11.76
N LYS A 210 5.35 1.76 -13.02
CA LYS A 210 4.83 2.97 -13.67
C LYS A 210 3.33 3.25 -13.49
N TRP A 211 2.50 2.22 -13.32
CA TRP A 211 1.05 2.36 -13.10
C TRP A 211 0.69 2.89 -11.71
N LEU A 212 1.52 2.66 -10.70
CA LEU A 212 1.31 3.10 -9.31
C LEU A 212 1.94 4.46 -9.02
N LEU A 213 2.85 4.92 -9.89
CA LEU A 213 3.56 6.18 -9.70
C LEU A 213 2.61 7.36 -9.88
N LEU A 214 2.30 8.05 -8.78
CA LEU A 214 1.49 9.25 -8.82
C LEU A 214 2.05 10.37 -9.73
N PRO A 215 3.38 10.59 -9.81
CA PRO A 215 3.97 11.57 -10.72
C PRO A 215 3.52 11.44 -12.18
N ASN A 216 3.32 10.21 -12.66
CA ASN A 216 2.93 9.94 -14.05
C ASN A 216 1.54 10.49 -14.42
N TYR A 217 0.73 10.82 -13.41
CA TYR A 217 -0.60 11.39 -13.57
C TYR A 217 -0.66 12.87 -13.20
N LEU A 218 0.41 13.43 -12.62
CA LEU A 218 0.49 14.84 -12.23
C LEU A 218 1.37 15.67 -13.18
N SER A 219 2.39 15.05 -13.77
CA SER A 219 3.31 15.68 -14.72
C SER A 219 3.27 14.96 -16.06
N LEU A 220 3.06 15.71 -17.13
CA LEU A 220 3.00 15.20 -18.50
C LEU A 220 4.33 14.57 -18.88
N PHE A 221 5.44 15.23 -18.53
CA PHE A 221 6.80 14.71 -18.75
C PHE A 221 6.95 13.27 -18.25
N HIS A 222 6.70 13.02 -16.96
CA HIS A 222 6.86 11.68 -16.37
C HIS A 222 5.85 10.65 -16.91
N GLY A 223 4.65 11.10 -17.26
CA GLY A 223 3.66 10.25 -17.93
C GLY A 223 4.18 9.75 -19.27
N VAL A 224 4.71 10.65 -20.11
CA VAL A 224 5.28 10.31 -21.42
C VAL A 224 6.50 9.42 -21.28
N GLU A 225 7.43 9.79 -20.39
CA GLU A 225 8.67 9.05 -20.15
C GLU A 225 8.40 7.62 -19.67
N SER A 226 7.56 7.45 -18.65
CA SER A 226 7.29 6.14 -18.06
C SER A 226 6.48 5.22 -18.97
N PHE A 227 5.47 5.76 -19.68
CA PHE A 227 4.58 4.95 -20.51
C PHE A 227 5.00 4.86 -21.97
N SER A 228 6.04 5.59 -22.38
CA SER A 228 6.43 5.78 -23.79
C SER A 228 5.24 6.17 -24.68
N SER A 229 4.24 6.86 -24.11
CA SER A 229 2.98 7.18 -24.77
C SER A 229 2.36 8.43 -24.15
N THR A 230 1.95 9.37 -24.99
CA THR A 230 1.31 10.62 -24.57
C THR A 230 -0.08 10.45 -23.99
N TRP A 231 -0.78 9.37 -24.35
CA TRP A 231 -2.19 9.17 -24.01
C TRP A 231 -2.42 8.23 -22.83
N ALA A 232 -1.43 7.42 -22.44
CA ALA A 232 -1.59 6.38 -21.43
C ALA A 232 -2.08 6.95 -20.08
N SER A 233 -1.44 8.01 -19.57
CA SER A 233 -1.84 8.67 -18.33
C SER A 233 -3.28 9.19 -18.35
N PHE A 234 -3.71 9.75 -19.49
CA PHE A 234 -5.09 10.23 -19.66
C PHE A 234 -6.10 9.09 -19.66
N LEU A 235 -5.82 8.00 -20.38
CA LEU A 235 -6.72 6.84 -20.46
C LEU A 235 -6.97 6.23 -19.08
N VAL A 236 -5.94 6.07 -18.26
CA VAL A 236 -6.06 5.56 -16.90
C VAL A 236 -6.94 6.46 -16.05
N LEU A 237 -6.69 7.77 -16.08
CA LEU A 237 -7.48 8.71 -15.28
C LEU A 237 -8.93 8.82 -15.76
N ILE A 238 -9.19 8.79 -17.07
CA ILE A 238 -10.55 8.77 -17.64
C ILE A 238 -11.28 7.50 -17.20
N LEU A 239 -10.63 6.34 -17.23
CA LEU A 239 -11.20 5.09 -16.77
C LEU A 239 -11.55 5.14 -15.28
N LEU A 240 -10.62 5.61 -14.43
CA LEU A 240 -10.86 5.79 -13.00
C LEU A 240 -12.00 6.78 -12.71
N LEU A 241 -12.02 7.90 -13.42
CA LEU A 241 -13.10 8.89 -13.33
C LEU A 241 -14.45 8.27 -13.75
N GLY A 242 -14.47 7.49 -14.83
CA GLY A 242 -15.66 6.77 -15.31
C GLY A 242 -16.19 5.77 -14.29
N ILE A 243 -15.31 4.95 -13.71
CA ILE A 243 -15.66 4.01 -12.62
C ILE A 243 -16.22 4.78 -11.42
N ALA A 244 -15.58 5.88 -11.02
CA ALA A 244 -16.04 6.69 -9.91
C ALA A 244 -17.41 7.33 -10.19
N LEU A 245 -17.67 7.81 -11.41
CA LEU A 245 -18.98 8.34 -11.81
C LEU A 245 -20.08 7.27 -11.84
N ILE A 246 -19.77 6.05 -12.31
CA ILE A 246 -20.70 4.90 -12.27
C ILE A 246 -21.00 4.55 -10.81
N SER A 247 -19.99 4.55 -9.94
CA SER A 247 -20.16 4.24 -8.51
C SER A 247 -21.18 5.16 -7.82
N LEU A 248 -21.33 6.42 -8.28
CA LEU A 248 -22.32 7.37 -7.75
C LEU A 248 -23.76 6.86 -7.82
N GLN A 249 -24.09 5.98 -8.77
CA GLN A 249 -25.43 5.41 -8.92
C GLN A 249 -25.80 4.47 -7.76
N PHE A 250 -24.80 3.93 -7.08
CA PHE A 250 -24.96 3.01 -5.96
C PHE A 250 -24.96 3.73 -4.60
N ILE A 251 -24.55 4.99 -4.55
CA ILE A 251 -24.43 5.75 -3.29
C ILE A 251 -25.81 6.16 -2.76
N GLY A 252 -26.08 5.80 -1.50
CA GLY A 252 -27.33 6.14 -0.81
C GLY A 252 -28.41 5.06 -0.89
N ARG A 253 -28.16 3.96 -1.61
CA ARG A 253 -28.97 2.74 -1.46
C ARG A 253 -28.62 2.09 -0.12
N ASP A 254 -29.64 1.66 0.60
CA ASP A 254 -29.49 1.06 1.93
C ASP A 254 -28.99 -0.39 1.78
N PHE A 255 -27.69 -0.52 1.57
CA PHE A 255 -27.00 -1.79 1.44
C PHE A 255 -26.68 -2.38 2.81
N ARG A 256 -27.64 -2.35 3.75
CA ARG A 256 -27.40 -2.75 5.14
C ARG A 256 -26.80 -4.16 5.24
N LEU A 257 -27.39 -5.11 4.52
CA LEU A 257 -26.89 -6.49 4.42
C LEU A 257 -25.49 -6.57 3.80
N LEU A 258 -25.23 -5.82 2.73
CA LEU A 258 -23.92 -5.79 2.06
C LEU A 258 -22.85 -5.10 2.90
N LYS A 259 -23.22 -4.09 3.69
CA LYS A 259 -22.33 -3.36 4.59
C LYS A 259 -21.98 -4.19 5.81
N GLU A 260 -22.96 -4.85 6.42
CA GLU A 260 -22.74 -5.77 7.53
C GLU A 260 -21.83 -6.93 7.08
N ASN A 261 -22.12 -7.56 5.93
CA ASN A 261 -21.28 -8.61 5.36
C ASN A 261 -19.87 -8.11 4.94
N PHE A 262 -19.77 -6.92 4.36
CA PHE A 262 -18.48 -6.38 3.92
C PHE A 262 -17.59 -6.04 5.11
N ILE A 263 -18.13 -5.48 6.20
CA ILE A 263 -17.35 -5.16 7.40
C ILE A 263 -16.79 -6.45 8.03
N GLU A 264 -17.58 -7.53 8.03
CA GLU A 264 -17.13 -8.82 8.55
C GLU A 264 -16.08 -9.50 7.66
N VAL A 265 -16.22 -9.43 6.33
CA VAL A 265 -15.34 -10.11 5.37
C VAL A 265 -14.11 -9.28 4.99
N ALA A 266 -14.17 -7.95 5.08
CA ALA A 266 -13.10 -7.05 4.64
C ALA A 266 -11.74 -7.33 5.31
N PRO A 267 -11.62 -7.59 6.63
CA PRO A 267 -10.33 -7.90 7.24
C PRO A 267 -9.68 -9.16 6.64
N ILE A 268 -10.48 -10.19 6.36
CA ILE A 268 -10.03 -11.43 5.72
C ILE A 268 -9.62 -11.15 4.28
N GLY A 269 -10.40 -10.36 3.54
CA GLY A 269 -10.07 -9.95 2.17
C GLY A 269 -8.78 -9.14 2.07
N ILE A 270 -8.57 -8.19 2.99
CA ILE A 270 -7.32 -7.40 3.08
C ILE A 270 -6.13 -8.32 3.39
N PHE A 271 -6.30 -9.25 4.35
CA PHE A 271 -5.26 -10.20 4.70
C PHE A 271 -4.84 -11.09 3.52
N ILE A 272 -5.82 -11.69 2.82
CA ILE A 272 -5.57 -12.49 1.62
C ILE A 272 -4.91 -11.63 0.53
N GLY A 273 -5.40 -10.41 0.33
CA GLY A 273 -4.84 -9.46 -0.63
C GLY A 273 -3.37 -9.13 -0.35
N LEU A 274 -2.99 -8.92 0.91
CA LEU A 274 -1.59 -8.67 1.31
C LEU A 274 -0.69 -9.88 1.06
N ILE A 275 -1.18 -11.10 1.34
CA ILE A 275 -0.44 -12.34 1.07
C ILE A 275 -0.20 -12.50 -0.43
N LEU A 276 -1.26 -12.39 -1.24
CA LEU A 276 -1.16 -12.52 -2.69
C LEU A 276 -0.26 -11.45 -3.29
N LEU A 277 -0.39 -10.20 -2.83
CA LEU A 277 0.46 -9.09 -3.28
C LEU A 277 1.93 -9.36 -2.94
N GLY A 278 2.25 -9.89 -1.75
CA GLY A 278 3.62 -10.24 -1.39
C GLY A 278 4.20 -11.37 -2.24
N ILE A 279 3.41 -12.39 -2.57
CA ILE A 279 3.85 -13.47 -3.48
C ILE A 279 4.07 -12.93 -4.90
N VAL A 280 3.13 -12.13 -5.42
CA VAL A 280 3.26 -11.48 -6.74
C VAL A 280 4.47 -10.56 -6.77
N PHE A 281 4.72 -9.81 -5.70
CA PHE A 281 5.89 -8.93 -5.59
C PHE A 281 7.19 -9.73 -5.73
N GLN A 282 7.30 -10.88 -5.06
CA GLN A 282 8.46 -11.75 -5.20
C GLN A 282 8.55 -12.37 -6.61
N ALA A 283 7.42 -12.76 -7.20
CA ALA A 283 7.38 -13.30 -8.56
C ALA A 283 7.87 -12.26 -9.60
N MET A 284 7.43 -11.01 -9.47
CA MET A 284 7.86 -9.90 -10.32
C MET A 284 9.34 -9.59 -10.13
N LYS A 285 9.85 -9.60 -8.89
CA LYS A 285 11.25 -9.29 -8.60
C LYS A 285 12.21 -10.26 -9.29
N TYR A 286 11.79 -11.51 -9.46
CA TYR A 286 12.64 -12.57 -10.02
C TYR A 286 12.11 -13.13 -11.35
N SER A 287 11.25 -12.39 -12.09
CA SER A 287 10.68 -12.86 -13.35
C SER A 287 11.73 -13.13 -14.42
N ASP A 288 12.79 -12.33 -14.43
CA ASP A 288 13.87 -12.42 -15.42
C ASP A 288 14.97 -13.39 -14.96
N ALA A 289 14.90 -13.83 -13.70
CA ALA A 289 15.80 -14.82 -13.18
C ALA A 289 15.35 -16.20 -13.67
N ASN A 290 16.29 -16.97 -14.19
CA ASN A 290 16.07 -18.32 -14.68
C ASN A 290 15.81 -19.26 -13.49
N LEU A 291 14.66 -19.13 -12.84
CA LEU A 291 14.27 -19.82 -11.60
C LEU A 291 13.07 -20.75 -11.83
N THR A 292 12.80 -21.58 -10.82
CA THR A 292 11.75 -22.60 -10.81
C THR A 292 10.62 -22.21 -9.87
N ALA A 293 9.46 -22.87 -9.99
CA ALA A 293 8.34 -22.65 -9.06
C ALA A 293 8.72 -22.96 -7.60
N MET A 294 9.63 -23.91 -7.38
CA MET A 294 10.17 -24.23 -6.05
C MET A 294 11.02 -23.09 -5.49
N ASP A 295 11.80 -22.42 -6.34
CA ASP A 295 12.59 -21.25 -5.93
C ASP A 295 11.66 -20.11 -5.51
N LEU A 296 10.57 -19.86 -6.25
CA LEU A 296 9.59 -18.85 -5.86
C LEU A 296 8.90 -19.21 -4.53
N TRP A 297 8.55 -20.48 -4.32
CA TRP A 297 7.96 -20.93 -3.06
C TRP A 297 8.89 -20.69 -1.86
N LEU A 298 10.18 -20.99 -2.03
CA LEU A 298 11.22 -20.75 -1.04
C LEU A 298 11.47 -19.25 -0.80
N LEU A 299 11.54 -18.44 -1.86
CA LEU A 299 11.78 -16.99 -1.76
C LEU A 299 10.57 -16.25 -1.19
N ALA A 300 9.35 -16.71 -1.49
CA ALA A 300 8.13 -16.14 -0.94
C ALA A 300 8.09 -16.30 0.58
N PHE A 301 8.40 -17.48 1.11
CA PHE A 301 8.38 -17.76 2.54
C PHE A 301 9.78 -17.79 3.18
N PHE A 302 10.71 -17.00 2.64
CA PHE A 302 12.10 -17.00 3.07
C PHE A 302 12.27 -16.62 4.54
N GLY A 303 11.48 -15.68 5.07
CA GLY A 303 11.52 -15.27 6.48
C GLY A 303 12.83 -14.59 6.87
N THR A 304 13.45 -15.05 7.95
CA THR A 304 14.76 -14.57 8.40
C THR A 304 15.70 -15.72 8.72
N THR A 305 17.00 -15.40 8.69
CA THR A 305 18.09 -16.30 9.05
C THR A 305 19.17 -15.50 9.79
N HIS A 306 20.15 -16.18 10.39
CA HIS A 306 21.27 -15.49 11.05
C HIS A 306 22.16 -14.74 10.05
N GLU A 307 22.33 -15.29 8.84
CA GLU A 307 23.28 -14.78 7.85
C GLU A 307 22.64 -13.82 6.86
N ALA A 308 21.38 -14.07 6.49
CA ALA A 308 20.61 -13.24 5.57
C ALA A 308 19.37 -12.67 6.27
N PHE A 309 19.40 -11.36 6.51
CA PHE A 309 18.29 -10.59 7.06
C PHE A 309 17.79 -9.56 6.04
N GLN A 310 16.50 -9.62 5.73
CA GLN A 310 15.82 -8.58 4.95
C GLN A 310 14.53 -8.20 5.66
N ILE A 311 14.37 -6.90 5.97
CA ILE A 311 13.20 -6.35 6.66
C ILE A 311 11.90 -6.70 5.92
N LEU A 312 11.94 -6.69 4.58
CA LEU A 312 10.78 -7.03 3.77
C LEU A 312 10.36 -8.50 3.96
N SER A 313 11.33 -9.42 4.01
CA SER A 313 11.06 -10.85 4.20
C SER A 313 10.54 -11.15 5.62
N LEU A 314 11.12 -10.50 6.64
CA LEU A 314 10.58 -10.53 8.01
C LEU A 314 9.13 -10.01 8.04
N SER A 315 8.88 -8.85 7.44
CA SER A 315 7.55 -8.24 7.44
C SER A 315 6.52 -9.13 6.76
N PHE A 316 6.88 -9.74 5.63
CA PHE A 316 6.02 -10.68 4.93
C PHE A 316 5.75 -11.94 5.77
N TYR A 317 6.78 -12.51 6.42
CA TYR A 317 6.62 -13.64 7.32
C TYR A 317 5.66 -13.32 8.48
N VAL A 318 5.83 -12.15 9.12
CA VAL A 318 4.95 -11.69 10.20
C VAL A 318 3.53 -11.55 9.69
N ILE A 319 3.32 -10.94 8.52
CA ILE A 319 1.98 -10.84 7.93
C ILE A 319 1.39 -12.25 7.73
N VAL A 320 2.08 -13.16 7.05
CA VAL A 320 1.54 -14.49 6.71
C VAL A 320 1.23 -15.32 7.95
N PHE A 321 2.23 -15.59 8.79
CA PHE A 321 2.10 -16.58 9.86
C PHE A 321 1.50 -16.00 11.13
N ILE A 322 1.95 -14.81 11.54
CA ILE A 322 1.44 -14.16 12.75
C ILE A 322 0.07 -13.52 12.47
N GLY A 323 -0.16 -13.01 11.27
CA GLY A 323 -1.48 -12.53 10.87
C GLY A 323 -2.54 -13.63 10.86
N PHE A 324 -2.21 -14.87 10.49
CA PHE A 324 -3.13 -16.00 10.66
C PHE A 324 -3.47 -16.24 12.14
N VAL A 325 -2.45 -16.23 13.00
CA VAL A 325 -2.61 -16.40 14.45
C VAL A 325 -3.45 -15.28 15.08
N TYR A 326 -3.40 -14.06 14.53
CA TYR A 326 -4.28 -12.96 14.95
C TYR A 326 -5.77 -13.27 14.71
N PHE A 327 -6.15 -13.91 13.60
CA PHE A 327 -7.54 -14.35 13.41
C PHE A 327 -7.95 -15.43 14.41
N VAL A 328 -7.03 -16.33 14.76
CA VAL A 328 -7.25 -17.30 15.84
C VAL A 328 -7.46 -16.60 17.18
N GLN A 329 -6.68 -15.56 17.47
CA GLN A 329 -6.83 -14.74 18.68
C GLN A 329 -8.20 -14.05 18.75
N LEU A 330 -8.70 -13.48 17.65
CA LEU A 330 -10.05 -12.91 17.59
C LEU A 330 -11.13 -13.96 17.87
N PHE A 331 -10.97 -15.17 17.32
CA PHE A 331 -11.85 -16.29 17.63
C PHE A 331 -11.78 -16.68 19.11
N LEU A 332 -10.57 -16.75 19.68
CA LEU A 332 -10.36 -17.05 21.10
C LEU A 332 -10.99 -16.01 22.01
N GLN A 333 -10.91 -14.72 21.66
CA GLN A 333 -11.55 -13.65 22.41
C GLN A 333 -13.05 -13.89 22.55
N LYS A 334 -13.72 -14.25 21.45
CA LYS A 334 -15.14 -14.60 21.45
C LYS A 334 -15.43 -15.81 22.35
N GLN A 335 -14.61 -16.86 22.26
CA GLN A 335 -14.82 -18.08 23.05
C GLN A 335 -14.56 -17.89 24.56
N LEU A 336 -13.50 -17.16 24.92
CA LEU A 336 -13.09 -16.96 26.32
C LEU A 336 -13.92 -15.89 27.04
N MET A 337 -14.30 -14.80 26.35
CA MET A 337 -14.97 -13.66 26.98
C MET A 337 -16.50 -13.72 26.86
N GLU A 338 -17.04 -14.14 25.70
CA GLU A 338 -18.49 -14.03 25.43
C GLU A 338 -19.24 -15.34 25.71
N LEU A 339 -18.60 -16.49 25.52
CA LEU A 339 -19.26 -17.80 25.55
C LEU A 339 -18.75 -18.73 26.65
N SER A 340 -17.74 -18.35 27.43
CA SER A 340 -17.07 -19.27 28.36
C SER A 340 -18.02 -19.85 29.39
N HIS A 341 -18.86 -19.05 30.04
CA HIS A 341 -19.73 -19.56 31.11
C HIS A 341 -20.80 -20.53 30.59
N TYR A 342 -21.44 -20.22 29.46
CA TYR A 342 -22.45 -21.09 28.86
C TYR A 342 -21.88 -22.35 28.20
N SER A 343 -20.73 -22.22 27.52
CA SER A 343 -20.10 -23.36 26.84
C SER A 343 -19.45 -24.32 27.83
N ILE A 344 -18.79 -23.83 28.89
CA ILE A 344 -18.13 -24.67 29.89
C ILE A 344 -19.16 -25.52 30.67
N ILE A 345 -20.35 -24.99 30.99
CA ILE A 345 -21.40 -25.79 31.65
C ILE A 345 -21.87 -26.96 30.76
N ARG A 346 -21.87 -26.79 29.43
CA ARG A 346 -22.26 -27.82 28.48
C ARG A 346 -21.19 -28.90 28.28
N TYR A 347 -19.92 -28.56 28.49
CA TYR A 347 -18.81 -29.51 28.42
C TYR A 347 -18.40 -29.93 29.83
N GLU A 348 -18.62 -31.20 30.17
CA GLU A 348 -18.31 -31.81 31.47
C GLU A 348 -16.86 -31.63 31.98
N SER A 349 -15.93 -31.11 31.16
CA SER A 349 -14.57 -30.74 31.57
C SER A 349 -14.00 -29.63 30.69
N LEU A 350 -13.16 -28.77 31.25
CA LEU A 350 -12.46 -27.71 30.51
C LEU A 350 -11.53 -28.28 29.42
N VAL A 351 -11.01 -29.49 29.59
CA VAL A 351 -10.17 -30.17 28.60
C VAL A 351 -10.97 -30.59 27.37
N LYS A 352 -12.17 -31.16 27.54
CA LYS A 352 -13.07 -31.49 26.42
C LYS A 352 -13.50 -30.22 25.68
N TRP A 353 -13.78 -29.15 26.43
CA TRP A 353 -14.11 -27.83 25.86
C TRP A 353 -12.97 -27.30 24.98
N PHE A 354 -11.73 -27.29 25.50
CA PHE A 354 -10.55 -26.86 24.75
C PHE A 354 -10.36 -27.66 23.45
N TRP A 355 -10.40 -28.99 23.53
CA TRP A 355 -10.21 -29.85 22.35
C TRP A 355 -11.31 -29.68 21.29
N GLY A 356 -12.53 -29.38 21.73
CA GLY A 356 -13.69 -29.21 20.84
C GLY A 356 -13.47 -28.13 19.78
N TRP A 357 -12.92 -26.98 20.17
CA TRP A 357 -12.61 -25.90 19.22
C TRP A 357 -11.16 -25.91 18.71
N PHE A 358 -10.20 -26.39 19.51
CA PHE A 358 -8.79 -26.39 19.10
C PHE A 358 -8.52 -27.37 17.94
N SER A 359 -9.22 -28.52 17.88
CA SER A 359 -9.16 -29.42 16.72
C SER A 359 -9.60 -28.76 15.40
N ALA A 360 -10.59 -27.86 15.46
CA ALA A 360 -11.01 -27.08 14.31
C ALA A 360 -9.94 -26.07 13.88
N ILE A 361 -9.21 -25.46 14.82
CA ILE A 361 -8.06 -24.58 14.51
C ILE A 361 -6.96 -25.38 13.81
N LEU A 362 -6.61 -26.57 14.31
CA LEU A 362 -5.59 -27.42 13.68
C LEU A 362 -5.98 -27.76 12.22
N ARG A 363 -7.24 -28.11 11.97
CA ARG A 363 -7.73 -28.35 10.60
C ARG A 363 -7.62 -27.10 9.74
N ASN A 364 -7.97 -25.92 10.26
CA ASN A 364 -7.85 -24.66 9.53
C ASN A 364 -6.39 -24.29 9.23
N THR A 365 -5.45 -24.62 10.11
CA THR A 365 -4.01 -24.45 9.86
C THR A 365 -3.55 -25.28 8.67
N ILE A 366 -4.00 -26.54 8.56
CA ILE A 366 -3.68 -27.40 7.40
C ILE A 366 -4.23 -26.79 6.11
N VAL A 367 -5.51 -26.36 6.12
CA VAL A 367 -6.14 -25.71 4.96
C VAL A 367 -5.39 -24.42 4.58
N PHE A 368 -4.98 -23.63 5.56
CA PHE A 368 -4.22 -22.39 5.34
C PHE A 368 -2.88 -22.66 4.63
N LEU A 369 -2.10 -23.64 5.10
CA LEU A 369 -0.82 -24.01 4.46
C LEU A 369 -1.03 -24.55 3.03
N LEU A 370 -2.09 -25.34 2.81
CA LEU A 370 -2.45 -25.80 1.46
C LEU A 370 -2.81 -24.64 0.54
N LEU A 371 -3.60 -23.68 1.01
CA LEU A 371 -3.97 -22.49 0.23
C LEU A 371 -2.74 -21.65 -0.13
N LEU A 372 -1.78 -21.47 0.78
CA LEU A 372 -0.53 -20.77 0.49
C LEU A 372 0.28 -21.47 -0.61
N THR A 373 0.37 -22.80 -0.55
CA THR A 373 1.09 -23.62 -1.55
C THR A 373 0.42 -23.53 -2.92
N VAL A 374 -0.91 -23.71 -2.97
CA VAL A 374 -1.66 -23.59 -4.22
C VAL A 374 -1.55 -22.17 -4.81
N SER A 375 -1.65 -21.13 -3.97
CA SER A 375 -1.54 -19.74 -4.44
C SER A 375 -0.15 -19.44 -5.02
N THR A 376 0.92 -19.90 -4.36
CA THR A 376 2.28 -19.72 -4.88
C THR A 376 2.51 -20.46 -6.18
N LEU A 377 1.99 -21.68 -6.34
CA LEU A 377 2.09 -22.43 -7.60
C LEU A 377 1.30 -21.76 -8.74
N ILE A 378 0.07 -21.31 -8.49
CA ILE A 378 -0.73 -20.58 -9.50
C ILE A 378 0.00 -19.33 -9.98
N ILE A 379 0.54 -18.54 -9.04
CA ILE A 379 1.31 -17.33 -9.37
C ILE A 379 2.59 -17.70 -10.13
N SER A 380 3.30 -18.77 -9.72
CA SER A 380 4.50 -19.25 -10.42
C SER A 380 4.21 -19.55 -11.89
N VAL A 381 3.12 -20.29 -12.18
CA VAL A 381 2.70 -20.60 -13.54
C VAL A 381 2.31 -19.33 -14.30
N GLY A 382 1.60 -18.40 -13.65
CA GLY A 382 1.19 -17.12 -14.25
C GLY A 382 2.36 -16.23 -14.68
N PHE A 383 3.51 -16.33 -14.02
CA PHE A 383 4.74 -15.60 -14.34
C PHE A 383 5.73 -16.42 -15.19
N GLY A 384 5.37 -17.63 -15.62
CA GLY A 384 6.20 -18.44 -16.53
C GLY A 384 7.36 -19.19 -15.86
N PHE A 385 7.37 -19.32 -14.53
CA PHE A 385 8.37 -20.13 -13.84
C PHE A 385 8.22 -21.62 -14.21
N SER A 386 9.35 -22.31 -14.41
CA SER A 386 9.32 -23.75 -14.72
C SER A 386 8.84 -24.59 -13.52
N LEU A 387 7.94 -25.54 -13.77
CA LEU A 387 7.36 -26.45 -12.76
C LEU A 387 8.29 -27.61 -12.36
N SER A 388 9.61 -27.44 -12.50
CA SER A 388 10.54 -28.48 -12.07
C SER A 388 10.51 -28.63 -10.55
N LEU A 389 10.50 -29.87 -10.07
CA LEU A 389 10.56 -30.19 -8.64
C LEU A 389 11.93 -29.87 -8.01
N ASN A 390 12.95 -29.66 -8.83
CA ASN A 390 14.28 -29.29 -8.35
C ASN A 390 14.40 -27.77 -8.31
N SER A 391 14.88 -27.26 -7.18
CA SER A 391 15.25 -25.85 -7.02
C SER A 391 16.57 -25.58 -7.75
N ARG A 392 16.69 -24.41 -8.40
CA ARG A 392 17.97 -23.95 -8.95
C ARG A 392 18.84 -23.24 -7.90
N LEU A 393 18.22 -22.69 -6.85
CA LEU A 393 18.93 -22.05 -5.74
C LEU A 393 19.58 -23.06 -4.78
N LEU A 394 18.91 -24.19 -4.53
CA LEU A 394 19.37 -25.27 -3.67
C LEU A 394 19.24 -26.61 -4.43
N PRO A 395 20.14 -26.90 -5.38
CA PRO A 395 20.05 -28.07 -6.25
C PRO A 395 20.17 -29.39 -5.48
N ASP A 396 20.87 -29.38 -4.34
CA ASP A 396 21.11 -30.57 -3.51
C ASP A 396 19.92 -30.88 -2.56
N VAL A 397 18.95 -29.99 -2.47
CA VAL A 397 17.79 -30.13 -1.58
C VAL A 397 16.59 -30.65 -2.37
N SER A 398 16.09 -31.82 -1.95
CA SER A 398 14.91 -32.43 -2.59
C SER A 398 13.62 -31.64 -2.32
N ALA A 399 12.65 -31.73 -3.24
CA ALA A 399 11.30 -31.18 -3.08
C ALA A 399 10.59 -31.67 -1.79
N PHE A 400 10.94 -32.86 -1.34
CA PHE A 400 10.42 -33.43 -0.10
C PHE A 400 10.86 -32.62 1.12
N ILE A 401 12.12 -32.16 1.15
CA ILE A 401 12.65 -31.33 2.24
C ILE A 401 11.94 -29.98 2.28
N PHE A 402 11.71 -29.34 1.12
CA PHE A 402 10.91 -28.11 1.05
C PHE A 402 9.51 -28.31 1.60
N SER A 403 8.84 -29.39 1.16
CA SER A 403 7.49 -29.72 1.62
C SER A 403 7.47 -30.02 3.12
N TYR A 404 8.49 -30.72 3.63
CA TYR A 404 8.61 -31.03 5.05
C TYR A 404 8.80 -29.76 5.90
N GLN A 405 9.73 -28.89 5.51
CA GLN A 405 9.96 -27.60 6.19
C GLN A 405 8.69 -26.75 6.17
N PHE A 406 8.00 -26.68 5.04
CA PHE A 406 6.80 -25.84 4.93
C PHE A 406 5.60 -26.41 5.68
N PHE A 407 5.28 -27.70 5.48
CA PHE A 407 4.08 -28.30 6.06
C PHE A 407 4.27 -28.75 7.51
N ILE A 408 5.33 -29.48 7.82
CA ILE A 408 5.54 -30.03 9.17
C ILE A 408 5.99 -28.92 10.12
N ASN A 409 7.08 -28.22 9.79
CA ASN A 409 7.55 -27.14 10.65
C ASN A 409 6.59 -25.96 10.64
N GLY A 410 5.96 -25.63 9.51
CA GLY A 410 4.89 -24.62 9.46
C GLY A 410 3.69 -24.96 10.33
N PHE A 411 3.20 -26.20 10.30
CA PHE A 411 2.09 -26.64 11.14
C PHE A 411 2.45 -26.58 12.63
N LEU A 412 3.62 -27.12 13.01
CA LEU A 412 4.08 -27.11 14.39
C LEU A 412 4.31 -25.69 14.90
N GLN A 413 4.90 -24.81 14.09
CA GLN A 413 5.17 -23.42 14.44
C GLN A 413 3.88 -22.63 14.67
N ILE A 414 2.88 -22.78 13.79
CA ILE A 414 1.57 -22.14 13.98
C ILE A 414 0.87 -22.72 15.22
N THR A 415 0.97 -24.03 15.43
CA THR A 415 0.38 -24.69 16.61
C THR A 415 0.99 -24.16 17.91
N PHE A 416 2.32 -24.02 17.95
CA PHE A 416 3.04 -23.38 19.05
C PHE A 416 2.53 -21.95 19.29
N TYR A 417 2.46 -21.12 18.26
CA TYR A 417 1.95 -19.75 18.40
C TYR A 417 0.51 -19.69 18.95
N VAL A 418 -0.37 -20.59 18.48
CA VAL A 418 -1.75 -20.68 18.98
C VAL A 418 -1.77 -21.09 20.46
N LEU A 419 -1.02 -22.14 20.84
CA LEU A 419 -0.96 -22.62 22.22
C LEU A 419 -0.39 -21.56 23.16
N LEU A 420 0.68 -20.86 22.76
CA LEU A 420 1.27 -19.74 23.49
C LEU A 420 0.23 -18.64 23.76
N ILE A 421 -0.54 -18.24 22.73
CA ILE A 421 -1.60 -17.24 22.91
C ILE A 421 -2.67 -17.71 23.87
N VAL A 422 -3.12 -18.97 23.76
CA VAL A 422 -4.13 -19.55 24.65
C VAL A 422 -3.61 -19.56 26.09
N LEU A 423 -2.39 -20.03 26.30
CA LEU A 423 -1.74 -20.10 27.61
C LEU A 423 -1.69 -18.73 28.28
N ILE A 424 -1.17 -17.72 27.58
CA ILE A 424 -1.04 -16.37 28.12
C ILE A 424 -2.42 -15.77 28.37
N SER A 425 -3.35 -15.88 27.42
CA SER A 425 -4.71 -15.35 27.57
C SER A 425 -5.42 -15.98 28.78
N TRP A 426 -5.18 -17.25 29.06
CA TRP A 426 -5.74 -17.97 30.20
C TRP A 426 -5.13 -17.53 31.54
N ILE A 427 -3.83 -17.24 31.56
CA ILE A 427 -3.10 -16.78 32.76
C ILE A 427 -3.47 -15.33 33.08
N THR A 428 -3.45 -14.45 32.07
CA THR A 428 -3.65 -13.00 32.25
C THR A 428 -5.12 -12.59 32.26
N LYS A 429 -6.02 -13.47 31.80
CA LYS A 429 -7.44 -13.15 31.49
C LYS A 429 -7.60 -12.00 30.49
N ASP A 430 -6.57 -11.74 29.69
CA ASP A 430 -6.53 -10.62 28.75
C ASP A 430 -5.92 -11.09 27.43
N VAL A 431 -6.77 -11.10 26.40
CA VAL A 431 -6.45 -11.57 25.05
C VAL A 431 -5.58 -10.56 24.30
N LEU A 432 -5.55 -9.29 24.69
CA LEU A 432 -4.67 -8.29 24.07
C LEU A 432 -3.22 -8.51 24.49
N LYS A 433 -2.99 -8.89 25.76
CA LYS A 433 -1.64 -9.17 26.29
C LYS A 433 -0.98 -10.37 25.61
N SER A 434 -1.75 -11.39 25.24
CA SER A 434 -1.19 -12.55 24.53
C SER A 434 -0.68 -12.19 23.14
N PHE A 435 -1.38 -11.32 22.41
CA PHE A 435 -0.91 -10.81 21.13
C PHE A 435 0.32 -9.92 21.25
N VAL A 436 0.34 -8.99 22.22
CA VAL A 436 1.52 -8.16 22.50
C VAL A 436 2.73 -9.03 22.83
N THR A 437 2.53 -10.12 23.58
CA THR A 437 3.60 -11.05 23.91
C THR A 437 4.16 -11.71 22.65
N LEU A 438 3.30 -12.17 21.74
CA LEU A 438 3.73 -12.75 20.47
C LEU A 438 4.50 -11.72 19.61
N LEU A 439 4.08 -10.45 19.60
CA LEU A 439 4.83 -9.38 18.93
C LEU A 439 6.21 -9.14 19.54
N ILE A 440 6.34 -9.18 20.87
CA ILE A 440 7.65 -9.09 21.55
C ILE A 440 8.55 -10.26 21.15
N PHE A 441 7.96 -11.45 21.03
CA PHE A 441 8.68 -12.66 20.63
C PHE A 441 9.25 -12.58 19.18
N ILE A 442 8.70 -11.72 18.30
CA ILE A 442 9.31 -11.44 16.98
C ILE A 442 10.76 -10.94 17.09
N VAL A 443 11.14 -10.33 18.22
CA VAL A 443 12.54 -9.90 18.46
C VAL A 443 13.52 -11.06 18.29
N PHE A 444 13.14 -12.29 18.62
CA PHE A 444 13.99 -13.47 18.44
C PHE A 444 14.19 -13.89 16.98
N MET A 445 13.46 -13.30 16.03
CA MET A 445 13.70 -13.49 14.59
C MET A 445 14.82 -12.59 14.05
N PHE A 446 15.32 -11.63 14.84
CA PHE A 446 16.44 -10.80 14.43
C PHE A 446 17.76 -11.58 14.45
N PRO A 447 18.68 -11.29 13.51
CA PRO A 447 19.94 -11.99 13.41
C PRO A 447 20.75 -11.80 14.69
N GLY A 448 21.20 -12.92 15.26
CA GLY A 448 22.10 -12.96 16.42
C GLY A 448 21.42 -12.89 17.79
N ILE A 449 20.08 -12.92 17.85
CA ILE A 449 19.35 -12.92 19.15
C ILE A 449 18.99 -14.34 19.59
N ASN A 450 18.45 -15.17 18.69
CA ASN A 450 18.07 -16.55 18.97
C ASN A 450 19.22 -17.52 18.68
N PHE A 451 20.23 -17.55 19.56
CA PHE A 451 21.36 -18.46 19.43
C PHE A 451 20.90 -19.92 19.37
N ASP A 452 21.45 -20.67 18.42
CA ASP A 452 21.17 -22.09 18.16
C ASP A 452 19.68 -22.43 17.95
N TYR A 453 18.85 -21.44 17.63
CA TYR A 453 17.42 -21.61 17.38
C TYR A 453 16.66 -22.30 18.53
N LEU A 454 17.12 -22.13 19.77
CA LEU A 454 16.50 -22.73 20.95
C LEU A 454 15.10 -22.20 21.21
N ILE A 455 14.86 -20.93 20.87
CA ILE A 455 13.55 -20.32 21.04
C ILE A 455 12.70 -20.67 19.81
N PRO A 456 11.52 -21.30 20.00
CA PRO A 456 10.69 -21.85 18.93
C PRO A 456 9.92 -20.77 18.17
N ILE A 457 10.63 -19.84 17.52
CA ILE A 457 10.05 -18.72 16.76
C ILE A 457 10.76 -18.62 15.43
N GLY A 458 9.98 -18.51 14.35
CA GLY A 458 10.53 -18.38 13.01
C GLY A 458 11.12 -19.67 12.44
N LEU A 459 10.96 -20.83 13.09
CA LEU A 459 11.61 -22.09 12.72
C LEU A 459 11.01 -22.80 11.49
N ASN A 460 9.91 -22.27 10.97
CA ASN A 460 9.32 -22.67 9.69
C ASN A 460 9.77 -21.77 8.51
N SER A 461 10.65 -20.81 8.77
CA SER A 461 11.29 -19.96 7.76
C SER A 461 11.97 -20.84 6.71
N MET A 462 11.66 -20.66 5.43
CA MET A 462 12.29 -21.43 4.36
C MET A 462 13.76 -21.04 4.16
N GLY A 463 14.14 -19.83 4.58
CA GLY A 463 15.52 -19.36 4.55
C GLY A 463 16.45 -20.22 5.41
N GLN A 464 15.93 -20.89 6.45
CA GLN A 464 16.75 -21.75 7.29
C GLN A 464 17.37 -22.93 6.53
N LEU A 465 16.79 -23.36 5.41
CA LEU A 465 17.34 -24.40 4.56
C LEU A 465 18.66 -24.01 3.89
N PHE A 466 18.99 -22.71 3.82
CA PHE A 466 20.30 -22.24 3.35
C PHE A 466 21.42 -22.47 4.38
N ILE A 467 21.10 -22.40 5.67
CA ILE A 467 22.09 -22.56 6.76
C ILE A 467 22.20 -24.03 7.14
N ASN A 468 21.07 -24.69 7.33
CA ASN A 468 21.02 -26.10 7.66
C ASN A 468 20.01 -26.81 6.75
N PRO A 469 20.47 -27.60 5.76
CA PRO A 469 19.58 -28.28 4.82
C PRO A 469 18.78 -29.41 5.48
N THR A 470 19.04 -29.75 6.75
CA THR A 470 18.26 -30.74 7.51
C THR A 470 17.21 -30.06 8.40
N PRO A 471 15.91 -30.09 8.02
CA PRO A 471 14.85 -29.39 8.75
C PRO A 471 14.46 -30.07 10.07
N TYR A 472 14.99 -31.26 10.35
CA TYR A 472 14.57 -32.12 11.45
C TYR A 472 14.94 -31.59 12.83
N THR A 473 16.05 -30.85 12.94
CA THR A 473 16.47 -30.21 14.20
C THR A 473 15.43 -29.19 14.66
N HIS A 474 14.93 -28.37 13.74
CA HIS A 474 13.84 -27.43 14.00
C HIS A 474 12.55 -28.14 14.39
N SER A 475 12.24 -29.27 13.75
CA SER A 475 11.08 -30.08 14.12
C SER A 475 11.16 -30.60 15.54
N ILE A 476 12.33 -31.07 15.98
CA ILE A 476 12.53 -31.58 17.35
C ILE A 476 12.28 -30.47 18.37
N VAL A 477 12.88 -29.28 18.17
CA VAL A 477 12.66 -28.12 19.04
C VAL A 477 11.17 -27.78 19.10
N LEU A 478 10.51 -27.67 17.95
CA LEU A 478 9.08 -27.35 17.88
C LEU A 478 8.19 -28.41 18.55
N VAL A 479 8.46 -29.70 18.34
CA VAL A 479 7.70 -30.78 18.97
C VAL A 479 7.84 -30.72 20.49
N ILE A 480 9.07 -30.54 21.00
CA ILE A 480 9.31 -30.42 22.45
C ILE A 480 8.56 -29.21 23.01
N SER A 481 8.64 -28.05 22.36
CA SER A 481 7.95 -26.84 22.80
C SER A 481 6.43 -26.98 22.78
N VAL A 482 5.86 -27.53 21.72
CA VAL A 482 4.40 -27.78 21.60
C VAL A 482 3.93 -28.74 22.69
N LEU A 483 4.67 -29.84 22.95
CA LEU A 483 4.32 -30.79 24.01
C LEU A 483 4.43 -30.15 25.40
N ALA A 484 5.45 -29.33 25.64
CA ALA A 484 5.61 -28.60 26.90
C ALA A 484 4.43 -27.62 27.13
N GLU A 485 4.05 -26.82 26.13
CA GLU A 485 2.91 -25.92 26.26
C GLU A 485 1.59 -26.64 26.45
N LEU A 486 1.36 -27.73 25.69
CA LEU A 486 0.15 -28.53 25.80
C LEU A 486 0.03 -29.16 27.20
N THR A 487 1.12 -29.70 27.73
CA THR A 487 1.12 -30.31 29.08
C THR A 487 0.85 -29.28 30.17
N ILE A 488 1.49 -28.10 30.11
CA ILE A 488 1.24 -26.99 31.03
C ILE A 488 -0.23 -26.54 30.92
N LEU A 489 -0.74 -26.36 29.71
CA LEU A 489 -2.11 -25.91 29.49
C LEU A 489 -3.13 -26.92 30.02
N VAL A 490 -2.97 -28.21 29.72
CA VAL A 490 -3.85 -29.27 30.21
C VAL A 490 -3.81 -29.35 31.74
N TYR A 491 -2.63 -29.22 32.34
CA TYR A 491 -2.48 -29.17 33.80
C TYR A 491 -3.24 -27.97 34.40
N LEU A 492 -3.11 -26.79 33.81
CA LEU A 492 -3.81 -25.57 34.26
C LEU A 492 -5.34 -25.68 34.11
N LEU A 493 -5.82 -26.30 33.03
CA LEU A 493 -7.25 -26.53 32.81
C LEU A 493 -7.82 -27.51 33.85
N ARG A 494 -7.15 -28.65 34.06
CA ARG A 494 -7.59 -29.66 35.05
C ARG A 494 -7.60 -29.14 36.49
N ARG A 495 -6.64 -28.29 36.86
CA ARG A 495 -6.60 -27.73 38.23
C ARG A 495 -7.77 -26.79 38.50
N LYS A 496 -8.26 -26.07 37.48
CA LYS A 496 -9.37 -25.12 37.61
C LYS A 496 -10.75 -25.77 37.43
N ASP A 497 -10.84 -27.02 36.94
CA ASP A 497 -12.08 -27.80 36.93
C ASP A 497 -12.67 -27.98 38.36
N PHE A 498 -11.85 -27.83 39.42
CA PHE A 498 -12.24 -28.06 40.83
C PHE A 498 -12.50 -26.79 41.66
N ILE A 499 -12.54 -25.59 41.04
CA ILE A 499 -12.80 -24.31 41.76
C ILE A 499 -14.02 -23.58 41.18
N LEU A 500 -14.96 -24.30 40.57
CA LEU A 500 -16.29 -23.77 40.23
C LEU A 500 -17.24 -23.93 41.42
#